data_AF-A0A520JKX9-F1
#
_entry.id   AF-A0A520JKX9-F1
#
_cell.length_a   1.000
_cell.length_b   1.000
_cell.length_c   1.000
_cell.angle_alpha   90.00
_cell.angle_beta   90.00
_cell.angle_gamma   90.00
#
_symmetry.space_group_name_H-M   'P 1'
#
loop_
_entity.id
_entity.type
_entity.pdbx_description
1 polymer ?
#
loop_
_entity_poly.entity_id
_entity_poly.type
_entity_poly.pdbx_seq_one_letter_code
_entity_poly.pdbx_strand_id
1 'polypeptide(L)'
;MVDGDTFWMGGTKIRIADIDTPETHPPRCAAEARAGKAATLKMQALLNAGPFTLVPIKRDVDRYGRKLRIVERDGVSLGALLVRSGLARTYAGGKRAGWCGWRRWH
;
A
#
# COMPACT_ATOMS: atom_id res chain seq x y z
N MET A 1 -5.95 -9.38 -2.47
CA MET A 1 -5.72 -7.97 -2.01
C MET A 1 -6.81 -7.55 -1.05
N VAL A 2 -6.56 -6.53 -0.22
CA VAL A 2 -7.57 -5.87 0.63
C VAL A 2 -7.77 -4.43 0.14
N ASP A 3 -6.68 -3.68 0.02
CA ASP A 3 -6.60 -2.32 -0.50
C ASP A 3 -5.21 -2.09 -1.15
N GLY A 4 -4.85 -0.85 -1.48
CA GLY A 4 -3.62 -0.52 -2.19
C GLY A 4 -2.32 -0.85 -1.45
N ASP A 5 -2.36 -1.02 -0.14
CA ASP A 5 -1.19 -1.29 0.70
C ASP A 5 -1.34 -2.52 1.60
N THR A 6 -2.47 -3.22 1.54
CA THR A 6 -2.76 -4.40 2.36
C THR A 6 -3.20 -5.60 1.53
N PHE A 7 -2.60 -6.77 1.77
CA PHE A 7 -2.96 -8.03 1.12
C PHE A 7 -2.75 -9.25 2.00
N TRP A 8 -3.27 -10.40 1.55
CA TRP A 8 -3.08 -11.69 2.20
C TRP A 8 -2.09 -12.54 1.41
N MET A 9 -1.19 -13.23 2.10
CA MET A 9 -0.25 -14.18 1.52
C MET A 9 -0.04 -15.33 2.49
N GLY A 10 -0.34 -16.57 2.05
CA GLY A 10 -0.19 -17.76 2.89
C GLY A 10 -0.89 -17.67 4.25
N GLY A 11 -2.11 -17.13 4.30
CA GLY A 11 -2.86 -16.93 5.55
C GLY A 11 -2.39 -15.75 6.42
N THR A 12 -1.34 -15.03 6.02
CA THR A 12 -0.82 -13.87 6.75
C THR A 12 -1.26 -12.57 6.09
N LYS A 13 -1.76 -11.61 6.89
CA LYS A 13 -2.10 -10.27 6.43
C LYS A 13 -0.85 -9.38 6.42
N ILE A 14 -0.45 -8.93 5.24
CA ILE A 14 0.72 -8.07 5.00
C ILE A 14 0.25 -6.63 4.80
N ARG A 15 0.93 -5.68 5.46
CA ARG A 15 0.80 -4.23 5.24
C ARG A 15 2.13 -3.69 4.70
N ILE A 16 2.10 -3.04 3.54
CA ILE A 16 3.27 -2.54 2.82
C ILE A 16 3.85 -1.32 3.55
N ALA A 17 4.94 -1.47 4.28
CA ALA A 17 5.30 -0.59 5.37
C ALA A 17 5.74 0.83 4.96
N ASP A 18 6.27 0.98 3.75
CA ASP A 18 6.88 2.22 3.25
C ASP A 18 5.89 3.17 2.56
N ILE A 19 4.61 2.77 2.46
CA ILE A 19 3.57 3.58 1.81
C ILE A 19 2.28 3.67 2.64
N ASP A 20 1.46 4.66 2.29
CA ASP A 20 0.05 4.78 2.65
C ASP A 20 -0.78 4.93 1.37
N THR A 21 -1.92 4.24 1.31
CA THR A 21 -2.85 4.31 0.17
C THR A 21 -4.25 4.74 0.61
N PRO A 22 -5.07 5.30 -0.31
CA PRO A 22 -6.46 5.59 -0.01
C PRO A 22 -7.22 4.32 0.37
N GLU A 23 -7.94 4.36 1.49
CA GLU A 23 -8.63 3.21 2.06
C GLU A 23 -9.90 2.89 1.25
N THR A 24 -10.21 1.60 1.09
CA THR A 24 -11.40 1.13 0.37
C THR A 24 -12.50 0.61 1.28
N HIS A 25 -12.24 0.42 2.58
CA HIS A 25 -13.16 -0.26 3.50
C HIS A 25 -13.11 0.32 4.94
N PRO A 26 -13.94 1.32 5.28
CA PRO A 26 -14.71 2.18 4.39
C PRO A 26 -13.89 3.40 3.91
N PRO A 27 -14.12 3.90 2.68
CA PRO A 27 -13.58 5.18 2.25
C PRO A 27 -14.32 6.33 2.96
N ARG A 28 -13.66 7.45 3.21
CA ARG A 28 -14.29 8.64 3.84
C ARG A 28 -15.04 9.51 2.83
N CYS A 29 -14.76 9.34 1.53
CA CYS A 29 -15.46 10.03 0.45
C CYS A 29 -15.33 9.30 -0.90
N ALA A 30 -16.16 9.65 -1.87
CA ALA A 30 -16.16 9.03 -3.21
C ALA A 30 -14.85 9.22 -3.99
N ALA A 31 -14.11 10.32 -3.75
CA ALA A 31 -12.80 10.53 -4.35
C ALA A 31 -11.76 9.53 -3.80
N GLU A 32 -11.74 9.33 -2.48
CA GLU A 32 -10.88 8.33 -1.82
C GLU A 32 -11.24 6.91 -2.31
N ALA A 33 -12.52 6.57 -2.41
CA ALA A 33 -12.96 5.26 -2.91
C ALA A 33 -12.41 4.95 -4.32
N ARG A 34 -12.50 5.91 -5.24
CA ARG A 34 -11.98 5.77 -6.61
C ARG A 34 -10.45 5.64 -6.63
N ALA A 35 -9.76 6.48 -5.87
CA ALA A 35 -8.31 6.44 -5.76
C ALA A 35 -7.82 5.13 -5.12
N GLY A 36 -8.49 4.66 -4.07
CA GLY A 36 -8.18 3.41 -3.38
C GLY A 36 -8.37 2.19 -4.29
N LYS A 37 -9.45 2.16 -5.09
CA LYS A 37 -9.65 1.12 -6.11
C LYS A 37 -8.53 1.13 -7.15
N ALA A 38 -8.12 2.31 -7.64
CA ALA A 38 -7.03 2.42 -8.60
C ALA A 38 -5.69 1.96 -8.00
N ALA A 39 -5.39 2.33 -6.76
CA ALA A 39 -4.20 1.88 -6.02
C ALA A 39 -4.20 0.35 -5.84
N THR A 40 -5.35 -0.22 -5.45
CA THR A 40 -5.53 -1.67 -5.27
C THR A 40 -5.27 -2.44 -6.56
N LEU A 41 -5.85 -1.99 -7.68
CA LEU A 41 -5.68 -2.62 -8.99
C LEU A 41 -4.23 -2.53 -9.47
N LYS A 42 -3.58 -1.37 -9.32
CA LYS A 42 -2.18 -1.19 -9.72
C LYS A 42 -1.24 -2.05 -8.88
N MET A 43 -1.42 -2.11 -7.55
CA MET A 43 -0.61 -2.97 -6.69
C MET A 43 -0.85 -4.46 -7.02
N GLN A 44 -2.10 -4.89 -7.24
CA GLN A 44 -2.39 -6.26 -7.68
C GLN A 44 -1.64 -6.62 -8.96
N ALA A 45 -1.63 -5.72 -9.95
CA ALA A 45 -0.91 -5.93 -11.19
C ALA A 45 0.61 -6.01 -10.98
N LEU A 46 1.17 -5.16 -10.11
CA LEU A 46 2.59 -5.20 -9.76
C LEU A 46 2.97 -6.53 -9.11
N LEU A 47 2.18 -7.02 -8.14
CA LEU A 47 2.41 -8.31 -7.48
C LEU A 47 2.29 -9.50 -8.46
N ASN A 48 1.35 -9.45 -9.40
CA ASN A 48 1.13 -10.52 -10.38
C ASN A 48 2.16 -10.53 -11.52
N ALA A 49 2.91 -9.45 -11.74
CA ALA A 49 3.87 -9.33 -12.84
C ALA A 49 5.12 -10.21 -12.67
N GLY A 50 5.28 -10.89 -11.53
CA GLY A 50 6.39 -11.81 -11.29
C GLY A 50 6.71 -11.96 -9.80
N PRO A 51 7.74 -12.75 -9.47
CA PRO A 51 8.20 -12.93 -8.10
C PRO A 51 8.52 -11.59 -7.42
N PHE A 52 8.36 -11.56 -6.09
CA PHE A 52 8.72 -10.43 -5.25
C PHE A 52 9.21 -10.97 -3.89
N THR A 53 9.93 -10.13 -3.16
CA THR A 53 10.40 -10.43 -1.81
C THR A 53 9.64 -9.60 -0.78
N LEU A 54 9.51 -10.16 0.43
CA LEU A 54 8.95 -9.47 1.58
C LEU A 54 10.07 -9.14 2.56
N VAL A 55 10.55 -7.91 2.53
CA VAL A 55 11.65 -7.45 3.37
C VAL A 55 11.08 -7.01 4.73
N PRO A 56 11.55 -7.60 5.86
CA PRO A 56 11.13 -7.17 7.19
C PRO A 56 11.69 -5.78 7.52
N ILE A 57 10.95 -5.03 8.34
CA ILE A 57 11.42 -3.77 8.93
C ILE A 57 11.58 -3.94 10.45
N LYS A 58 12.19 -2.96 11.12
CA LYS A 58 12.44 -2.98 12.58
C LYS A 58 11.19 -3.34 13.40
N ARG A 59 10.02 -2.85 13.00
CA ARG A 59 8.73 -3.21 13.60
C ARG A 59 8.08 -4.32 12.78
N ASP A 60 8.09 -5.54 13.27
CA ASP A 60 7.62 -6.70 12.49
C ASP A 60 6.08 -6.77 12.34
N VAL A 61 5.34 -6.34 13.37
CA VAL A 61 3.87 -6.42 13.42
C VAL A 61 3.29 -5.08 13.88
N ASP A 62 2.16 -4.67 13.30
CA ASP A 62 1.39 -3.54 13.80
C ASP A 62 0.41 -3.91 14.93
N ARG A 63 -0.28 -2.92 15.50
CA ARG A 63 -1.23 -3.15 16.61
C ARG A 63 -2.45 -4.00 16.21
N TYR A 64 -2.66 -4.23 14.92
CA TYR A 64 -3.78 -4.99 14.37
C TYR A 64 -3.36 -6.41 13.95
N GLY A 65 -2.14 -6.83 14.27
CA GLY A 65 -1.64 -8.15 13.92
C GLY A 65 -1.16 -8.30 12.47
N ARG A 66 -1.05 -7.20 11.70
CA ARG A 66 -0.54 -7.26 10.32
C ARG A 66 0.98 -7.29 10.33
N LYS A 67 1.58 -8.17 9.53
CA LYS A 67 3.02 -8.13 9.28
C LYS A 67 3.37 -6.89 8.46
N LEU A 68 4.37 -6.14 8.89
CA LEU A 68 4.88 -4.97 8.19
C LEU A 68 6.05 -5.40 7.30
N ARG A 69 5.91 -5.21 5.99
CA ARG A 69 6.93 -5.61 5.01
C ARG A 69 7.12 -4.51 3.97
N ILE A 70 8.35 -4.33 3.51
CA ILE A 70 8.59 -3.67 2.21
C ILE A 70 8.46 -4.76 1.15
N VAL A 71 7.73 -4.47 0.09
CA VAL A 71 7.55 -5.42 -1.03
C VAL A 71 8.47 -4.98 -2.15
N GLU A 72 9.43 -5.84 -2.50
CA GLU A 72 10.46 -5.51 -3.47
C GLU A 72 10.51 -6.49 -4.64
N ARG A 73 10.94 -5.99 -5.79
CA ARG A 73 11.40 -6.80 -6.91
C ARG A 73 12.74 -6.24 -7.37
N ASP A 74 13.75 -7.10 -7.41
CA ASP A 74 15.12 -6.72 -7.82
C ASP A 74 15.66 -5.50 -7.06
N GLY A 75 15.38 -5.44 -5.74
CA GLY A 75 15.78 -4.32 -4.87
C GLY A 75 14.96 -3.03 -5.04
N VAL A 76 13.91 -3.05 -5.86
CA VAL A 76 13.03 -1.89 -6.07
C VAL A 76 11.70 -2.08 -5.33
N SER A 77 11.36 -1.14 -4.45
CA SER A 77 10.06 -1.13 -3.79
C SER A 77 8.90 -0.98 -4.79
N LEU A 78 7.97 -1.93 -4.76
CA LEU A 78 6.70 -1.85 -5.49
C LEU A 78 5.79 -0.76 -4.90
N GLY A 79 5.94 -0.46 -3.61
CA GLY A 79 5.27 0.69 -3.00
C GLY A 79 5.76 2.01 -3.58
N ALA A 80 7.06 2.18 -3.77
CA ALA A 80 7.63 3.36 -4.41
C ALA A 80 7.14 3.53 -5.86
N LEU A 81 6.93 2.44 -6.61
CA LEU A 81 6.29 2.49 -7.93
C LEU A 81 4.85 3.01 -7.86
N LEU A 82 4.10 2.65 -6.81
CA LEU A 82 2.73 3.12 -6.59
C LEU A 82 2.70 4.60 -6.22
N VAL A 83 3.66 5.07 -5.43
CA VAL A 83 3.87 6.50 -5.13
C VAL A 83 4.17 7.28 -6.41
N ARG A 84 5.11 6.80 -7.24
CA ARG A 84 5.43 7.43 -8.54
C ARG A 84 4.24 7.49 -9.50
N SER A 85 3.31 6.53 -9.39
CA SER A 85 2.07 6.53 -10.18
C SER A 85 1.00 7.50 -9.63
N GLY A 86 1.30 8.24 -8.56
CA GLY A 86 0.34 9.11 -7.90
C GLY A 86 -0.83 8.33 -7.29
N LEU A 87 -0.58 7.14 -6.73
CA LEU A 87 -1.61 6.28 -6.11
C LEU A 87 -1.33 5.97 -4.64
N ALA A 88 -0.21 6.46 -4.10
CA ALA A 88 0.19 6.28 -2.71
C ALA A 88 1.03 7.48 -2.23
N ARG A 89 1.24 7.59 -0.92
CA ARG A 89 2.20 8.49 -0.27
C ARG A 89 3.27 7.65 0.39
N THR A 90 4.50 8.17 0.47
CA THR A 90 5.52 7.59 1.34
C THR A 90 5.08 7.65 2.80
N TYR A 91 5.37 6.61 3.56
CA TYR A 91 4.98 6.52 4.96
C TYR A 91 6.15 6.02 5.80
N ALA A 92 6.58 6.84 6.77
CA ALA A 92 7.67 6.53 7.71
C ALA A 92 7.15 6.24 9.14
N GLY A 93 5.85 6.03 9.29
CA GLY A 93 5.18 5.96 10.59
C GLY A 93 4.50 7.27 11.00
N GLY A 94 3.69 7.21 12.05
CA GLY A 94 2.98 8.37 12.60
C GLY A 94 1.54 8.52 12.11
N LYS A 95 1.04 9.77 12.10
CA LYS A 95 -0.35 10.08 11.72
C LYS A 95 -0.48 10.13 10.20
N ARG A 96 -1.42 9.35 9.66
CA ARG A 96 -1.78 9.39 8.23
C ARG A 96 -2.59 10.63 7.91
N ALA A 97 -2.31 11.25 6.77
CA ALA A 97 -3.11 12.33 6.22
C ALA A 97 -4.33 11.77 5.49
N GLY A 98 -5.44 12.52 5.47
CA GLY A 98 -6.64 12.12 4.73
C GLY A 98 -6.44 12.09 3.21
N TRP A 99 -7.30 11.33 2.53
CA TRP A 99 -7.30 11.20 1.07
C TRP A 99 -8.42 11.99 0.39
N CYS A 100 -9.41 12.46 1.15
CA CYS A 100 -10.41 13.39 0.63
C CYS A 100 -9.76 14.72 0.26
N GLY A 101 -9.95 15.15 -0.99
CA GLY A 101 -9.31 16.35 -1.54
C GLY A 101 -7.84 16.16 -1.93
N TRP A 102 -7.29 14.94 -1.86
CA TRP A 102 -5.93 14.70 -2.32
C TRP A 102 -5.80 14.91 -3.83
N ARG A 103 -4.85 15.75 -4.22
CA ARG A 103 -4.45 15.97 -5.61
C ARG A 103 -3.22 15.13 -5.92
N ARG A 104 -3.29 14.35 -7.00
CA ARG A 104 -2.10 13.69 -7.55
C ARG A 104 -1.21 14.78 -8.15
N TRP A 105 0.07 14.77 -7.79
CA TRP A 105 1.06 15.59 -8.49
C TRP A 105 1.23 15.01 -9.91
N HIS A 106 1.22 15.90 -10.91
CA HIS A 106 1.43 15.60 -12.32
C HIS A 106 2.84 16.04 -12.71
#